data_AF-A0A445JER4-F1
#
_entry.id   AF-A0A445JER4-F1
#
_cell.length_a   1.000
_cell.length_b   1.000
_cell.length_c   1.000
_cell.angle_alpha   90.00
_cell.angle_beta   90.00
_cell.angle_gamma   90.00
#
_symmetry.space_group_name_H-M   'P 1'
#
loop_
_entity.id
_entity.type
_entity.pdbx_description
1 polymer ?
#
loop_
_entity_poly.entity_id
_entity_poly.type
_entity_poly.pdbx_seq_one_letter_code
_entity_poly.pdbx_strand_id
1 'polypeptide(L)'
;MNCEVALIPEHKVFEKSQQYVKRFSRYKNPDAVRDKILARYQLAEFELCVLGNLCLETVEEAIAMVPSIESRGRAQDDEAIEKMLNDLSLIKKFE
;
A
#
# COMPACT_ATOMS: atom_id res chain seq x y z
N MET A 1 -18.27 19.02 -37.51
CA MET A 1 -17.18 18.83 -36.53
C MET A 1 -17.48 17.53 -35.80
N ASN A 2 -16.92 16.42 -36.27
CA ASN A 2 -17.13 15.12 -35.67
C ASN A 2 -16.00 14.91 -34.65
N CYS A 3 -16.30 15.12 -33.37
CA CYS A 3 -15.41 14.64 -32.31
C CYS A 3 -15.53 13.12 -32.28
N GLU A 4 -14.57 12.43 -32.89
CA GLU A 4 -14.30 11.02 -32.56
C GLU A 4 -13.86 10.97 -31.11
N VAL A 5 -14.80 10.69 -30.22
CA VAL A 5 -14.47 10.14 -28.90
C VAL A 5 -13.92 8.74 -29.20
N ALA A 6 -12.60 8.62 -29.21
CA ALA A 6 -11.93 7.33 -29.34
C ALA A 6 -12.45 6.40 -28.23
N LEU A 7 -13.30 5.45 -28.62
CA LEU A 7 -13.72 4.32 -27.80
C LEU A 7 -12.45 3.50 -27.51
N ILE A 8 -11.78 3.80 -26.40
CA ILE A 8 -10.84 2.83 -25.82
C ILE A 8 -11.73 1.62 -25.48
N PRO A 9 -11.52 0.44 -26.10
CA PRO A 9 -12.36 -0.71 -25.79
C PRO A 9 -12.23 -0.97 -24.29
N GLU A 10 -13.35 -0.92 -23.56
CA GLU A 10 -13.42 -0.99 -22.09
C GLU A 10 -12.56 -2.14 -21.51
N HIS A 11 -12.39 -3.19 -22.29
CA HIS A 11 -11.58 -4.37 -21.98
C HIS A 11 -10.08 -4.11 -21.82
N LYS A 12 -9.48 -3.18 -22.59
CA LYS A 12 -8.01 -3.02 -22.63
C LYS A 12 -7.44 -2.40 -21.36
N VAL A 13 -8.19 -1.48 -20.74
CA VAL A 13 -7.81 -0.90 -19.44
C VAL A 13 -7.96 -1.96 -18.36
N PHE A 14 -9.06 -2.71 -18.37
CA PHE A 14 -9.29 -3.80 -17.42
C PHE A 14 -8.21 -4.90 -17.49
N GLU A 15 -7.89 -5.40 -18.68
CA GLU A 15 -6.86 -6.43 -18.87
C GLU A 15 -5.49 -5.98 -18.35
N LYS A 16 -5.09 -4.75 -18.71
CA LYS A 16 -3.80 -4.20 -18.27
C LYS A 16 -3.76 -3.99 -16.76
N SER A 17 -4.84 -3.46 -16.17
CA SER A 17 -4.95 -3.30 -14.72
C SER A 17 -4.94 -4.65 -14.00
N GLN A 18 -5.66 -5.65 -14.51
CA GLN A 18 -5.66 -7.00 -13.93
C GLN A 18 -4.27 -7.64 -14.00
N GLN A 19 -3.58 -7.51 -15.13
CA GLN A 19 -2.20 -7.99 -15.28
C GLN A 19 -1.23 -7.27 -14.33
N TYR A 20 -1.38 -5.94 -14.18
CA TYR A 20 -0.59 -5.15 -13.25
C TYR A 20 -0.80 -5.62 -11.80
N VAL A 21 -2.06 -5.72 -11.35
CA VAL A 21 -2.37 -6.17 -9.98
C VAL A 21 -1.89 -7.59 -9.75
N LYS A 22 -2.06 -8.52 -10.71
CA LYS A 22 -1.54 -9.90 -10.57
C LYS A 22 -0.02 -9.95 -10.45
N ARG A 23 0.69 -9.07 -11.16
CA ARG A 23 2.16 -9.04 -11.16
C ARG A 23 2.76 -8.37 -9.93
N PHE A 24 2.09 -7.33 -9.42
CA PHE A 24 2.60 -6.50 -8.32
C PHE A 24 1.88 -6.72 -6.98
N SER A 25 0.84 -7.56 -6.94
CA SER A 25 0.23 -7.98 -5.68
C SER A 25 1.27 -8.75 -4.86
N ARG A 26 1.45 -8.31 -3.60
CA ARG A 26 2.44 -8.89 -2.68
C ARG A 26 1.81 -9.67 -1.54
N TYR A 27 0.48 -9.69 -1.46
CA TYR A 27 -0.27 -10.38 -0.41
C TYR A 27 -1.18 -11.43 -1.05
N LYS A 28 -1.15 -12.65 -0.52
CA LYS A 28 -2.13 -13.68 -0.94
C LYS A 28 -3.52 -13.42 -0.36
N ASN A 29 -3.61 -12.79 0.81
CA ASN A 29 -4.88 -12.43 1.45
C ASN A 29 -4.90 -10.95 1.91
N PRO A 30 -5.10 -10.00 0.99
CA PRO A 30 -4.99 -8.57 1.30
C PRO A 30 -5.99 -8.09 2.36
N ASP A 31 -7.17 -8.70 2.47
CA ASP A 31 -8.20 -8.29 3.43
C ASP A 31 -7.80 -8.67 4.87
N ALA A 32 -7.25 -9.88 5.07
CA ALA A 32 -6.77 -10.30 6.38
C ALA A 32 -5.58 -9.47 6.87
N VAL A 33 -4.72 -9.03 5.94
CA VAL A 33 -3.59 -8.15 6.23
C VAL A 33 -4.08 -6.74 6.59
N ARG A 34 -5.05 -6.23 5.83
CA ARG A 34 -5.65 -4.91 6.05
C ARG A 34 -6.21 -4.79 7.46
N ASP A 35 -7.07 -5.70 7.88
CA ASP A 35 -7.76 -5.60 9.17
C ASP A 35 -6.80 -5.72 10.36
N LYS A 36 -5.82 -6.63 10.27
CA LYS A 36 -4.83 -6.85 11.34
C LYS A 36 -3.91 -5.65 11.54
N ILE A 37 -3.47 -5.01 10.45
CA ILE A 37 -2.46 -3.95 10.51
C ILE A 37 -3.10 -2.60 10.83
N LEU A 38 -4.26 -2.28 10.25
CA LEU A 38 -4.99 -1.03 10.56
C LEU A 38 -5.34 -0.97 12.05
N ALA A 39 -5.83 -2.07 12.62
CA ALA A 39 -6.19 -2.14 14.04
C ALA A 39 -4.98 -1.96 14.98
N ARG A 40 -3.79 -2.42 14.57
CA ARG A 40 -2.58 -2.43 15.42
C ARG A 40 -1.83 -1.10 15.42
N TYR A 41 -1.79 -0.39 14.30
CA TYR A 41 -0.98 0.83 14.13
C TYR A 41 -1.79 2.12 13.95
N GLN A 42 -3.12 2.04 13.98
CA GLN A 42 -4.01 3.20 13.80
C GLN A 42 -3.71 3.99 12.51
N LEU A 43 -3.27 3.28 11.47
CA LEU A 43 -3.03 3.83 10.15
C LEU A 43 -4.36 4.13 9.44
N ALA A 44 -4.35 5.15 8.60
CA ALA A 44 -5.39 5.30 7.59
C ALA A 44 -5.17 4.26 6.46
N GLU A 45 -6.26 3.92 5.77
CA GLU A 45 -6.23 2.90 4.70
C GLU A 45 -5.24 3.23 3.59
N PHE A 46 -5.10 4.51 3.24
CA PHE A 46 -4.16 4.93 2.20
C PHE A 46 -2.71 4.76 2.64
N GLU A 47 -2.38 4.99 3.92
CA GLU A 47 -1.02 4.85 4.46
C GLU A 47 -0.59 3.39 4.37
N LEU A 48 -1.49 2.47 4.77
CA LEU A 48 -1.25 1.04 4.65
C LEU A 48 -1.08 0.60 3.19
N CYS A 49 -1.92 1.10 2.27
CA CYS A 49 -1.80 0.79 0.85
C CYS A 49 -0.44 1.19 0.28
N VAL A 50 0.08 2.37 0.63
CA VAL A 50 1.39 2.84 0.15
C VAL A 50 2.52 2.00 0.75
N LEU A 51 2.56 1.84 2.08
CA LEU A 51 3.57 1.03 2.77
C LEU A 51 3.57 -0.44 2.30
N GLY A 52 2.38 -0.99 2.09
CA GLY A 52 2.16 -2.36 1.65
C GLY A 52 2.61 -2.60 0.21
N ASN A 53 2.15 -1.78 -0.73
CA ASN A 53 2.41 -1.99 -2.16
C ASN A 53 3.85 -1.67 -2.55
N LEU A 54 4.42 -0.59 -1.99
CA LEU A 54 5.77 -0.16 -2.31
C LEU A 54 6.85 -0.97 -1.60
N CYS A 55 6.52 -1.59 -0.46
CA CYS A 55 7.49 -2.33 0.36
C CYS A 55 8.66 -1.48 0.80
N LEU A 56 8.33 -0.38 1.47
CA LEU A 56 9.31 0.47 2.11
C LEU A 56 9.99 -0.34 3.22
N GLU A 57 11.32 -0.26 3.28
CA GLU A 57 12.15 -1.04 4.19
C GLU A 57 12.73 -0.15 5.30
N THR A 58 12.92 1.14 5.02
CA THR A 58 13.47 2.10 6.00
C THR A 58 12.45 3.14 6.44
N VAL A 59 12.70 3.72 7.62
CA VAL A 59 11.90 4.79 8.19
C VAL A 59 11.93 6.03 7.29
N GLU A 60 13.10 6.36 6.74
CA GLU A 60 13.27 7.49 5.82
C GLU A 60 12.44 7.32 4.54
N GLU A 61 12.41 6.13 3.97
CA GLU A 61 11.55 5.83 2.80
C GLU A 61 10.07 5.99 3.15
N ALA A 62 9.66 5.48 4.33
CA ALA A 62 8.29 5.58 4.80
C ALA A 62 7.84 7.04 4.99
N ILE A 63 8.66 7.86 5.64
CA ILE A 63 8.38 9.28 5.87
C ILE A 63 8.38 10.05 4.55
N ALA A 64 9.35 9.79 3.67
CA ALA A 64 9.43 10.46 2.38
C ALA A 64 8.21 10.19 1.49
N MET A 65 7.67 8.97 1.54
CA MET A 65 6.52 8.57 0.74
C MET A 65 5.18 8.88 1.41
N VAL A 66 5.11 8.82 2.74
CA VAL A 66 3.89 9.03 3.53
C VAL A 66 4.18 9.93 4.74
N PRO A 67 4.32 11.26 4.56
CA PRO A 67 4.63 12.18 5.66
C PRO A 67 3.59 12.20 6.78
N SER A 68 2.37 11.72 6.52
CA SER A 68 1.28 11.68 7.50
C SER A 68 1.46 10.64 8.61
N ILE A 69 2.37 9.66 8.44
CA ILE A 69 2.67 8.67 9.49
C ILE A 69 3.30 9.33 10.72
N GLU A 70 4.04 10.42 10.54
CA GLU A 70 4.60 11.23 11.63
C GLU A 70 3.60 12.27 12.20
N SER A 71 2.38 12.33 11.66
CA SER A 71 1.45 13.41 12.03
C SER A 71 1.13 13.39 13.54
N ARG A 72 1.19 14.59 14.13
CA ARG A 72 1.08 14.81 15.59
C ARG A 72 -0.20 14.18 16.15
N GLY A 73 -0.02 13.23 17.07
CA GLY A 73 -1.11 12.52 17.76
C GLY A 73 -0.93 11.00 17.80
N ARG A 74 -0.10 10.42 16.91
CA ARG A 74 0.19 8.98 16.89
C ARG A 74 1.52 8.57 17.52
N ALA A 75 2.36 9.53 17.93
CA ALA A 75 3.66 9.33 18.59
C ALA A 75 4.36 8.03 18.15
N GLN A 76 4.50 7.83 16.84
CA GLN A 76 5.36 6.79 16.32
C GLN A 76 6.74 7.44 16.23
N ASP A 77 7.59 7.10 17.19
CA ASP A 77 9.02 7.31 17.03
C ASP A 77 9.53 6.43 15.88
N ASP A 78 10.75 6.72 15.40
CA ASP A 78 11.38 5.97 14.32
C ASP A 78 11.42 4.46 14.64
N GLU A 79 11.57 4.08 15.92
CA GLU A 79 11.53 2.70 16.40
C GLU A 79 10.16 2.04 16.15
N ALA A 80 9.05 2.72 16.43
CA ALA A 80 7.70 2.22 16.16
C ALA A 80 7.44 2.08 14.66
N ILE A 81 7.95 3.01 13.83
CA ILE A 81 7.83 2.94 12.37
C ILE A 81 8.65 1.74 11.86
N GLU A 82 9.88 1.59 12.30
CA GLU A 82 10.75 0.48 11.91
C GLU A 82 10.14 -0.88 12.29
N LYS A 83 9.59 -0.99 13.50
CA LYS A 83 8.88 -2.19 13.94
C LYS A 83 7.66 -2.50 13.07
N MET A 84 6.89 -1.48 12.71
CA MET A 84 5.74 -1.62 11.81
C MET A 84 6.16 -2.12 10.43
N LEU A 85 7.23 -1.57 9.84
CA LEU A 85 7.76 -1.99 8.55
C LEU A 85 8.25 -3.44 8.59
N ASN A 86 8.91 -3.84 9.68
CA ASN A 86 9.32 -5.23 9.91
C ASN A 86 8.13 -6.18 10.01
N ASP A 87 7.09 -5.83 10.77
CA ASP A 87 5.88 -6.64 10.90
C ASP A 87 5.14 -6.77 9.55
N LEU A 88 5.08 -5.69 8.76
CA LEU A 88 4.58 -5.70 7.38
C LEU A 88 5.39 -6.63 6.47
N SER A 89 6.73 -6.63 6.59
CA SER A 89 7.63 -7.48 5.82
C SER A 89 7.46 -8.96 6.13
N LEU A 90 7.24 -9.32 7.41
CA LEU A 90 6.97 -10.69 7.83
C LEU A 90 5.69 -11.22 7.20
N ILE A 91 4.61 -10.43 7.23
CA ILE A 91 3.33 -10.84 6.65
C ILE A 91 3.45 -11.10 5.14
N LYS A 92 4.24 -10.31 4.42
CA LYS A 92 4.54 -10.52 2.98
C LYS A 92 5.34 -11.80 2.70
N LYS A 93 6.25 -12.19 3.59
CA LYS A 93 7.13 -13.36 3.39
C LYS A 93 6.42 -14.68 3.67
N PHE A 94 5.49 -14.68 4.62
CA PHE A 94 4.86 -15.91 5.11
C PHE A 94 3.50 -16.22 4.48
N GLU A 95 2.80 -15.23 3.91
CA GLU A 95 1.58 -15.46 3.11
C GLU A 95 1.87 -15.54 1.62
#